data_AF-A0A1X0B709-F1
#
_entry.id   AF-A0A1X0B709-F1
#
_cell.length_a   1.000
_cell.length_b   1.000
_cell.length_c   1.000
_cell.angle_alpha   90.00
_cell.angle_beta   90.00
_cell.angle_gamma   90.00
#
_symmetry.space_group_name_H-M   'P 1'
#
loop_
_entity.id
_entity.type
_entity.pdbx_description
1 polymer ?
#
loop_
_entity_poly.entity_id
_entity_poly.type
_entity_poly.pdbx_seq_one_letter_code
_entity_poly.pdbx_strand_id
1 'polypeptide(L)'
;MSTWGVARLVGSVPHTDRLRKLLTVGDLELYQVSPPLWGYHVIAAEQTMWAMRAQCIYPDGRIEPAEPDDPVSTDLYGVTGEGLQIERDEKLPGSADGRNVARTLAGIGYRII
;
A
#
# COMPACT_ATOMS: atom_id res chain seq x y z
N MET A 1 6.75 8.83 23.46
CA MET A 1 5.76 9.10 22.40
C MET A 1 6.13 8.22 21.22
N SER A 2 5.20 7.41 20.71
CA SER A 2 5.48 6.50 19.59
C SER A 2 5.83 7.33 18.36
N THR A 3 7.01 7.12 17.76
CA THR A 3 7.54 7.86 16.59
C THR A 3 6.86 7.50 15.26
N TRP A 4 5.63 7.00 15.32
CA TRP A 4 4.92 6.44 14.19
C TRP A 4 3.91 7.44 13.64
N GLY A 5 3.81 7.51 12.32
CA GLY A 5 2.69 8.16 11.65
C GLY A 5 1.39 7.42 11.87
N VAL A 6 0.29 8.08 11.55
CA VAL A 6 -1.08 7.57 11.66
C VAL A 6 -1.70 7.57 10.27
N ALA A 7 -2.37 6.48 9.93
CA ALA A 7 -3.18 6.37 8.72
C ALA A 7 -4.63 6.07 9.12
N ARG A 8 -5.56 6.93 8.73
CA ARG A 8 -6.98 6.76 9.02
C ARG A 8 -7.73 6.46 7.73
N LEU A 9 -8.47 5.36 7.69
CA LEU A 9 -9.35 5.06 6.56
C LEU A 9 -10.45 6.13 6.48
N VAL A 10 -10.55 6.80 5.34
CA VAL A 10 -11.53 7.88 5.10
C VAL A 10 -12.53 7.57 3.99
N GLY A 11 -12.31 6.50 3.22
CA GLY A 11 -13.25 6.02 2.21
C GLY A 11 -12.66 4.93 1.32
N SER A 12 -13.42 4.53 0.32
CA SER A 12 -12.96 3.66 -0.76
C SER A 12 -13.48 4.13 -2.12
N VAL A 13 -12.76 3.77 -3.18
CA VAL A 13 -13.08 4.12 -4.57
C VAL A 13 -13.16 2.84 -5.40
N PRO A 14 -14.30 2.55 -6.04
CA PRO A 14 -14.41 1.37 -6.88
C PRO A 14 -13.54 1.50 -8.13
N HIS A 15 -12.94 0.40 -8.56
CA HIS A 15 -12.24 0.36 -9.83
C HIS A 15 -13.25 0.54 -10.97
N THR A 16 -13.01 1.49 -11.87
CA THR A 16 -13.89 1.74 -13.03
C THR A 16 -13.42 0.97 -14.27
N ASP A 17 -12.12 0.71 -14.38
CA ASP A 17 -11.52 -0.02 -15.48
C ASP A 17 -11.71 -1.55 -15.37
N ARG A 18 -11.98 -2.20 -16.50
CA ARG A 18 -12.32 -3.63 -16.56
C ARG A 18 -11.11 -4.53 -16.29
N LEU A 19 -9.93 -4.15 -16.74
CA LEU A 19 -8.69 -4.89 -16.49
C LEU A 19 -8.31 -4.80 -15.01
N ARG A 20 -8.37 -3.60 -14.43
CA ARG A 20 -8.16 -3.38 -12.99
C ARG A 20 -9.10 -4.24 -12.16
N LYS A 21 -10.41 -4.23 -12.44
CA LYS A 21 -11.40 -5.08 -11.72
C LYS A 21 -11.07 -6.58 -11.71
N LEU A 22 -10.34 -7.09 -12.71
CA LEU A 22 -9.96 -8.50 -12.79
C LEU A 22 -8.70 -8.81 -11.99
N LEU A 23 -7.83 -7.82 -11.77
CA LEU A 23 -6.52 -7.98 -11.16
C LEU A 23 -6.46 -7.45 -9.72
N THR A 24 -7.36 -6.54 -9.35
CA THR A 24 -7.39 -5.91 -8.04
C THR A 24 -8.21 -6.72 -7.04
N VAL A 25 -7.86 -6.58 -5.77
CA VAL A 25 -8.59 -7.17 -4.65
C VAL A 25 -9.40 -6.04 -3.99
N GLY A 26 -10.72 -6.14 -4.08
CA GLY A 26 -11.62 -5.15 -3.49
C GLY A 26 -11.61 -3.79 -4.21
N ASP A 27 -12.06 -2.77 -3.49
CA ASP A 27 -11.98 -1.38 -3.90
C ASP A 27 -10.66 -0.76 -3.44
N LEU A 28 -10.28 0.36 -4.06
CA LEU A 28 -9.11 1.13 -3.63
C LEU A 28 -9.44 1.86 -2.33
N GLU A 29 -8.61 1.71 -1.31
CA GLU A 29 -8.82 2.31 0.01
C GLU A 29 -8.16 3.69 0.11
N LEU A 30 -8.85 4.68 0.69
CA LEU A 30 -8.33 6.02 0.90
C LEU A 30 -7.95 6.22 2.36
N TYR A 31 -6.70 6.63 2.59
CA TYR A 31 -6.18 6.90 3.91
C TYR A 31 -5.76 8.36 4.06
N GLN A 32 -6.29 9.04 5.07
CA GLN A 32 -5.70 10.28 5.55
C GLN A 32 -4.46 9.94 6.41
N VAL A 33 -3.32 10.53 6.07
CA VAL A 33 -2.04 10.24 6.73
C VAL A 33 -1.48 11.46 7.47
N SER A 34 -0.89 11.21 8.63
CA SER A 34 -0.20 12.21 9.45
C SER A 34 1.05 11.59 10.08
N PRO A 35 2.27 12.09 9.79
CA PRO A 35 2.60 13.20 8.88
C PRO A 35 2.24 12.90 7.40
N PRO A 36 2.31 13.89 6.49
CA PRO A 36 2.08 13.65 5.06
C PRO A 36 3.12 12.68 4.49
N LEU A 37 2.66 11.71 3.70
CA LEU A 37 3.55 10.79 3.00
C LEU A 37 3.97 11.43 1.67
N TRP A 38 5.26 11.77 1.53
CA TRP A 38 5.78 12.43 0.32
C TRP A 38 5.01 13.69 -0.09
N GLY A 39 4.52 14.45 0.90
CA GLY A 39 3.73 15.67 0.68
C GLY A 39 2.22 15.43 0.55
N TYR A 40 1.77 14.18 0.45
CA TYR A 40 0.35 13.83 0.35
C TYR A 40 -0.27 13.62 1.74
N HIS A 41 -1.35 14.35 2.01
CA HIS A 41 -2.16 14.17 3.22
C HIS A 41 -3.19 13.05 3.10
N VAL A 42 -3.52 12.66 1.86
CA VAL A 42 -4.38 11.54 1.55
C VAL A 42 -3.66 10.66 0.54
N ILE A 43 -3.66 9.36 0.79
CA ILE A 43 -3.11 8.36 -0.11
C ILE A 43 -4.16 7.33 -0.47
N ALA A 44 -3.99 6.74 -1.63
CA ALA A 44 -4.80 5.66 -2.15
C ALA A 44 -3.99 4.36 -2.05
N ALA A 45 -4.54 3.32 -1.42
CA ALA A 45 -3.95 2.00 -1.32
C ALA A 45 -4.73 1.03 -2.20
N GLU A 46 -4.06 0.43 -3.17
CA GLU A 46 -4.64 -0.51 -4.12
C GLU A 46 -4.00 -1.87 -3.95
N GLN A 47 -4.82 -2.90 -3.82
CA GLN A 47 -4.34 -4.26 -3.74
C GLN A 47 -4.51 -4.97 -5.07
N THR A 48 -3.49 -5.69 -5.52
CA THR A 48 -3.56 -6.58 -6.68
C THR A 48 -3.19 -7.99 -6.30
N MET A 49 -3.72 -8.98 -7.02
CA MET A 49 -3.43 -10.38 -6.73
C MET A 49 -1.99 -10.74 -7.15
N TRP A 50 -1.37 -11.67 -6.41
CA TRP A 50 -0.17 -12.41 -6.83
C TRP A 50 1.07 -11.57 -7.16
N ALA A 51 1.57 -10.80 -6.20
CA ALA A 51 2.96 -10.35 -6.26
C ALA A 51 3.77 -10.94 -5.11
N MET A 52 4.84 -11.64 -5.45
CA MET A 52 5.78 -12.22 -4.51
C MET A 52 6.94 -11.26 -4.29
N ARG A 53 7.41 -11.16 -3.05
CA ARG A 53 8.62 -10.38 -2.78
C ARG A 53 9.85 -11.12 -3.28
N ALA A 54 10.86 -10.37 -3.72
CA ALA A 54 12.18 -10.95 -3.90
C ALA A 54 12.69 -11.48 -2.55
N GLN A 55 13.11 -12.74 -2.53
CA GLN A 55 13.65 -13.40 -1.35
C GLN A 55 15.11 -13.77 -1.58
N CYS A 56 15.96 -13.45 -0.60
CA CYS A 56 17.33 -13.94 -0.53
C CYS A 56 17.34 -15.25 0.26
N ILE A 57 17.87 -16.31 -0.35
CA ILE A 57 18.07 -17.60 0.31
C ILE A 57 19.56 -17.78 0.52
N TYR A 58 19.99 -17.80 1.77
CA TYR A 58 21.39 -17.97 2.16
C TYR A 58 21.82 -19.45 2.08
N PRO A 59 23.14 -19.74 1.99
CA PRO A 59 23.63 -21.12 1.93
C PRO A 59 23.26 -22.00 3.13
N ASP A 60 22.95 -21.40 4.29
CA ASP A 60 22.48 -22.07 5.49
C ASP A 60 20.96 -22.36 5.50
N GLY A 61 20.26 -22.01 4.41
CA GLY A 61 18.81 -22.18 4.24
C GLY A 61 17.97 -21.04 4.83
N ARG A 62 18.59 -20.00 5.41
CA ARG A 62 17.87 -18.84 5.90
C ARG A 62 17.26 -18.06 4.74
N ILE A 63 16.01 -17.63 4.89
CA ILE A 63 15.29 -16.80 3.91
C ILE A 63 15.16 -15.39 4.49
N GLU A 64 15.55 -14.38 3.73
CA GLU A 64 15.28 -12.98 4.04
C GLU A 64 14.50 -12.31 2.91
N PRO A 65 13.37 -11.66 3.21
CA PRO A 65 12.70 -11.55 4.51
C PRO A 65 12.16 -12.90 5.01
N ALA A 66 12.20 -13.12 6.33
CA ALA A 66 11.73 -14.38 6.94
C ALA A 66 10.19 -14.43 7.08
N GLU A 67 9.52 -13.27 7.05
CA GLU A 67 8.06 -13.24 7.18
C GLU A 67 7.38 -13.78 5.91
N PRO A 68 6.32 -14.59 6.03
CA PRO A 68 5.51 -14.98 4.89
C PRO A 68 4.92 -13.77 4.15
N ASP A 69 4.77 -13.93 2.84
CA ASP A 69 4.08 -12.97 1.98
C ASP A 69 2.56 -13.08 2.20
N ASP A 70 1.88 -11.93 2.19
CA ASP A 70 0.45 -11.90 1.92
C ASP A 70 0.20 -12.24 0.44
N PRO A 71 -0.95 -12.84 0.07
CA PRO A 71 -1.24 -13.22 -1.32
C PRO A 71 -1.61 -12.02 -2.22
N VAL A 72 -1.09 -10.83 -1.92
CA VAL A 72 -1.41 -9.55 -2.57
C VAL A 72 -0.19 -8.66 -2.67
N SER A 73 -0.14 -7.82 -3.71
CA SER A 73 0.67 -6.61 -3.74
C SER A 73 -0.14 -5.42 -3.24
N THR A 74 0.49 -4.47 -2.57
CA THR A 74 -0.14 -3.17 -2.29
C THR A 74 0.67 -2.05 -2.93
N ASP A 75 0.00 -1.32 -3.83
CA ASP A 75 0.50 -0.08 -4.41
C ASP A 75 -0.10 1.13 -3.68
N LEU A 76 0.73 2.14 -3.42
CA LEU A 76 0.32 3.40 -2.80
C LEU A 76 0.39 4.52 -3.85
N TYR A 77 -0.61 5.39 -3.87
CA TYR A 77 -0.70 6.53 -4.79
C TYR A 77 -1.04 7.82 -4.05
N GLY A 78 -0.52 8.94 -4.53
CA GLY A 78 -0.89 10.26 -4.04
C GLY A 78 -2.33 10.60 -4.43
N VAL A 79 -3.05 11.30 -3.54
CA VAL A 79 -4.37 11.84 -3.83
C VAL A 79 -4.31 13.35 -3.72
N THR A 80 -4.72 14.05 -4.78
CA THR A 80 -4.69 15.50 -4.89
C THR A 80 -6.04 16.07 -5.31
N GLY A 81 -6.13 17.40 -5.23
CA GLY A 81 -7.29 18.17 -5.66
C GLY A 81 -8.54 18.00 -4.78
N GLU A 82 -9.50 18.90 -4.98
CA GLU A 82 -10.79 18.85 -4.26
C GLU A 82 -11.66 17.66 -4.68
N GLY A 83 -11.35 17.06 -5.84
CA GLY A 83 -12.09 15.93 -6.41
C GLY A 83 -11.51 14.56 -6.06
N LEU A 84 -10.52 14.47 -5.17
CA LEU A 84 -9.81 13.23 -4.82
C LEU A 84 -9.21 12.53 -6.05
N GLN A 85 -8.52 13.31 -6.89
CA GLN A 85 -7.81 12.79 -8.05
C GLN A 85 -6.65 11.90 -7.58
N ILE A 86 -6.64 10.64 -8.04
CA ILE A 86 -5.59 9.67 -7.73
C ILE A 86 -4.48 9.79 -8.78
N GLU A 87 -3.28 10.14 -8.36
CA GLU A 87 -2.11 10.23 -9.22
C GLU A 87 -1.51 8.83 -9.44
N ARG A 88 -1.94 8.17 -10.52
CA ARG A 88 -1.60 6.77 -10.83
C ARG A 88 -0.32 6.59 -11.64
N ASP A 89 0.26 7.69 -12.14
CA ASP A 89 1.46 7.65 -13.00
C ASP A 89 2.71 7.23 -12.24
N GLU A 90 2.76 7.49 -10.92
CA GLU A 90 3.88 7.13 -10.06
C GLU A 90 3.40 6.50 -8.75
N LYS A 91 3.97 5.34 -8.42
CA LYS A 91 3.75 4.68 -7.13
C LYS A 91 4.52 5.43 -6.05
N LEU A 92 3.88 5.72 -4.93
CA LEU A 92 4.56 6.29 -3.78
C LEU A 92 5.57 5.28 -3.19
N PRO A 93 6.73 5.77 -2.71
CA PRO A 93 7.68 4.94 -1.99
C PRO A 93 7.03 4.31 -0.76
N GLY A 94 7.21 3.00 -0.62
CA GLY A 94 6.54 2.20 0.41
C GLY A 94 5.56 1.17 -0.14
N SER A 95 5.15 1.30 -1.41
CA SER A 95 4.46 0.23 -2.15
C SER A 95 5.25 -1.08 -2.03
N ALA A 96 4.54 -2.19 -1.79
CA ALA A 96 5.17 -3.45 -1.47
C ALA A 96 4.38 -4.65 -1.99
N ASP A 97 5.08 -5.48 -2.76
CA ASP A 97 4.65 -6.83 -3.11
C ASP A 97 4.59 -7.71 -1.85
N GLY A 98 3.78 -8.77 -1.88
CA GLY A 98 3.65 -9.73 -0.79
C GLY A 98 3.21 -9.11 0.55
N ARG A 99 2.56 -7.94 0.53
CA ARG A 99 2.10 -7.24 1.73
C ARG A 99 0.72 -6.66 1.53
N ASN A 100 -0.16 -6.90 2.51
CA ASN A 100 -1.44 -6.22 2.60
C ASN A 100 -1.28 -4.75 3.03
N VAL A 101 -2.35 -3.95 2.91
CA VAL A 101 -2.33 -2.50 3.23
C VAL A 101 -1.75 -2.22 4.62
N ALA A 102 -2.19 -2.97 5.64
CA ALA A 102 -1.73 -2.78 7.01
C ALA A 102 -0.22 -3.02 7.16
N ARG A 103 0.32 -4.08 6.56
CA ARG A 103 1.75 -4.40 6.61
C ARG A 103 2.59 -3.46 5.74
N THR A 104 2.04 -3.00 4.63
CA THR A 104 2.66 -1.99 3.76
C THR A 104 2.83 -0.66 4.51
N LEU A 105 1.74 -0.14 5.10
CA LEU A 105 1.79 1.10 5.89
C LEU A 105 2.66 0.98 7.14
N ALA A 106 2.61 -0.15 7.85
CA ALA A 106 3.50 -0.42 8.97
C ALA A 106 4.97 -0.45 8.53
N GLY A 107 5.27 -1.02 7.36
CA GLY A 107 6.61 -1.07 6.79
C GLY A 107 7.24 0.30 6.53
N ILE A 108 6.42 1.34 6.35
CA ILE A 108 6.85 2.75 6.19
C ILE A 108 6.56 3.62 7.42
N GLY A 109 6.29 3.01 8.57
CA GLY A 109 6.20 3.73 9.84
C GLY A 109 4.82 4.33 10.15
N TYR A 110 3.75 3.89 9.48
CA TYR A 110 2.39 4.31 9.77
C TYR A 110 1.58 3.21 10.47
N ARG A 111 0.76 3.63 11.43
CA ARG A 111 -0.21 2.76 12.09
C ARG A 111 -1.61 3.11 11.65
N ILE A 112 -2.40 2.10 11.25
CA ILE A 112 -3.83 2.27 10.99
C ILE A 112 -4.58 2.48 12.32
N ILE A 113 -5.50 3.46 12.35
CA ILE A 113 -6.39 3.75 13.48
C ILE A 113 -7.87 3.70 13.11
#